data_AF-A0A376EF87-F1
#
_entry.id   AF-A0A376EF87-F1
#
_cell.length_a   1.000
_cell.length_b   1.000
_cell.length_c   1.000
_cell.angle_alpha   90.00
_cell.angle_beta   90.00
_cell.angle_gamma   90.00
#
_symmetry.space_group_name_H-M   'P 1'
#
loop_
_entity.id
_entity.type
_entity.pdbx_description
1 polymer ?
#
loop_
_entity_poly.entity_id
_entity_poly.type
_entity_poly.pdbx_seq_one_letter_code
_entity_poly.pdbx_strand_id
1 'polypeptide(L)'
;MKFNFLKKEKNTVFNYEGAKAFSMTPAEELYSAVVTTGLSNTSYEKGNDRWKRIQSLIKKNDPEFVAQLAVYARKDMYLRSIPLVLTAELAKQTSGTDLVSRTVEGIVQRADEITELLAYYQTANERTETKKLNKLSKQIQKGLAKSFNKFDEYQFAKYNRKAEVTLKDALFLVHPKAKDENQQAIFNKIVRDTLETPYTWEVELSVLGQTKFADEAEKKMAFKTKWEELIFSNKLGYMATLRNLRNILESGVSSDAIYKISTYLSNEKAVINSKQLPFRFLAAYRELKTIDSPYLSSILEALEDAVMVSAKNIKGFGFDTSVIIAADISGSMQQPVSPKSKVLLYDIGLLMSMILQSQCKNVITGMFGDLWKRVPMPKSGILRNVNEWYKREGEVGYSTNGYLVIEDLISRKEKADKVMLFTDTQLWNSNWTKILLKIPGIVIKK
;
A
#
# COMPACT_ATOMS: atom_id res chain seq x y z
N MET A 1 11.80 -3.39 15.81
CA MET A 1 12.87 -2.39 15.55
C MET A 1 12.54 -1.11 16.29
N LYS A 2 13.48 -0.51 17.04
CA LYS A 2 13.31 0.82 17.65
C LYS A 2 14.37 1.75 17.05
N PHE A 3 13.93 2.88 16.48
CA PHE A 3 14.81 3.89 15.87
C PHE A 3 14.89 5.19 16.70
N ASN A 4 14.47 5.15 17.97
CA ASN A 4 14.50 6.31 18.86
C ASN A 4 15.89 6.44 19.47
N PHE A 5 16.81 7.04 18.73
CA PHE A 5 18.13 7.41 19.23
C PHE A 5 18.19 8.93 19.42
N LEU A 6 18.60 9.38 20.61
CA LEU A 6 18.99 10.77 20.81
C LEU A 6 20.29 11.00 20.04
N LYS A 7 20.21 11.38 18.75
CA LYS A 7 21.39 11.75 17.96
C LYS A 7 22.04 12.98 18.59
N LYS A 8 23.19 12.78 19.24
CA LYS A 8 24.08 13.86 19.70
C LYS A 8 24.85 14.53 18.54
N GLU A 9 24.84 13.95 17.34
CA GLU A 9 25.72 14.39 16.24
C GLU A 9 25.04 15.26 15.17
N LYS A 10 25.75 16.35 14.83
CA LYS A 10 25.41 17.43 13.88
C LYS A 10 25.78 17.10 12.43
N ASN A 11 25.56 15.88 11.93
CA ASN A 11 25.82 15.58 10.51
C ASN A 11 24.69 16.11 9.62
N THR A 12 24.71 17.42 9.39
CA THR A 12 23.82 18.12 8.45
C THR A 12 24.33 17.93 7.03
N VAL A 13 23.47 17.39 6.19
CA VAL A 13 23.63 17.25 4.73
C VAL A 13 22.67 18.22 4.03
N PHE A 14 22.70 18.31 2.71
CA PHE A 14 21.72 19.06 1.94
C PHE A 14 20.69 18.11 1.28
N ASN A 15 19.42 18.50 1.29
CA ASN A 15 18.38 17.80 0.52
C ASN A 15 18.49 18.12 -0.99
N TYR A 16 17.58 17.58 -1.79
CA TYR A 16 17.56 17.79 -3.24
C TYR A 16 17.47 19.29 -3.61
N GLU A 17 16.71 20.06 -2.84
CA GLU A 17 16.52 21.50 -3.00
C GLU A 17 17.62 22.36 -2.31
N GLY A 18 18.73 21.75 -1.87
CA GLY A 18 19.85 22.48 -1.28
C GLY A 18 19.61 23.01 0.15
N ALA A 19 18.54 22.58 0.83
CA ALA A 19 18.26 22.93 2.22
C ALA A 19 18.94 21.98 3.21
N LYS A 20 19.30 22.47 4.41
CA LYS A 20 19.93 21.64 5.45
C LYS A 20 18.98 20.55 5.95
N ALA A 21 19.48 19.32 6.02
CA ALA A 21 18.75 18.13 6.42
C ALA A 21 19.64 17.16 7.20
N PHE A 22 19.05 16.17 7.86
CA PHE A 22 19.81 15.17 8.62
C PHE A 22 20.14 13.92 7.81
N SER A 23 21.33 13.35 8.08
CA SER A 23 21.75 12.07 7.52
C SER A 23 21.11 10.88 8.24
N MET A 24 20.66 9.90 7.45
CA MET A 24 20.21 8.60 7.92
C MET A 24 21.40 7.65 8.07
N THR A 25 21.36 6.77 9.06
CA THR A 25 22.24 5.59 9.10
C THR A 25 21.88 4.63 7.95
N PRO A 26 22.78 3.72 7.52
CA PRO A 26 22.45 2.73 6.50
C PRO A 26 21.20 1.89 6.81
N ALA A 27 20.93 1.62 8.09
CA ALA A 27 19.75 0.87 8.53
C ALA A 27 18.46 1.70 8.43
N GLU A 28 18.50 2.96 8.87
CA GLU A 28 17.39 3.91 8.72
C GLU A 28 17.07 4.15 7.24
N GLU A 29 18.11 4.29 6.41
CA GLU A 29 17.99 4.52 4.98
C GLU A 29 17.42 3.29 4.26
N LEU A 30 17.89 2.08 4.60
CA LEU A 30 17.35 0.84 4.04
C LEU A 30 15.88 0.65 4.45
N TYR A 31 15.56 0.84 5.73
CA TYR A 31 14.19 0.78 6.23
C TYR A 31 13.29 1.76 5.47
N SER A 32 13.68 3.04 5.39
CA SER A 32 12.92 4.08 4.68
C SER A 32 12.72 3.73 3.21
N ALA A 33 13.78 3.29 2.51
CA ALA A 33 13.71 2.92 1.10
C ALA A 33 12.75 1.74 0.86
N VAL A 34 12.78 0.73 1.74
CA VAL A 34 11.92 -0.46 1.68
C VAL A 34 10.46 -0.09 1.92
N VAL A 35 10.14 0.62 3.01
CA VAL A 35 8.74 0.91 3.35
C VAL A 35 8.07 1.92 2.40
N THR A 36 8.87 2.74 1.72
CA THR A 36 8.38 3.71 0.72
C THR A 36 8.44 3.19 -0.73
N THR A 37 8.81 1.93 -0.95
CA THR A 37 8.99 1.38 -2.32
C THR A 37 7.72 1.49 -3.16
N GLY A 38 6.54 1.32 -2.55
CA GLY A 38 5.24 1.38 -3.26
C GLY A 38 4.75 2.78 -3.66
N LEU A 39 5.45 3.85 -3.28
CA LEU A 39 5.09 5.25 -3.56
C LEU A 39 5.85 5.86 -4.74
N SER A 40 6.55 5.03 -5.52
CA SER A 40 7.39 5.49 -6.64
C SER A 40 7.16 4.67 -7.91
N ASN A 41 7.50 5.24 -9.06
CA ASN A 41 7.44 4.55 -10.36
C ASN A 41 8.41 3.35 -10.34
N THR A 42 7.87 2.16 -10.09
CA THR A 42 8.65 0.92 -10.05
C THR A 42 8.18 -0.04 -11.13
N SER A 43 8.81 0.03 -12.31
CA SER A 43 9.11 -1.20 -13.06
C SER A 43 10.38 -1.81 -12.45
N TYR A 44 10.39 -3.14 -12.26
CA TYR A 44 11.55 -3.89 -11.77
C TYR A 44 12.60 -4.08 -12.88
N GLU A 45 12.85 -3.05 -13.67
CA GLU A 45 13.75 -3.08 -14.81
C GLU A 45 15.18 -2.71 -14.37
N LYS A 46 16.17 -3.33 -15.02
CA LYS A 46 17.58 -2.97 -14.88
C LYS A 46 17.75 -1.49 -15.26
N GLY A 47 18.39 -0.71 -14.40
CA GLY A 47 18.75 0.69 -14.69
C GLY A 47 18.17 1.73 -13.74
N ASN A 48 17.24 1.37 -12.85
CA ASN A 48 16.72 2.31 -11.85
C ASN A 48 17.76 2.55 -10.73
N ASP A 49 18.21 3.80 -10.56
CA ASP A 49 19.19 4.21 -9.55
C ASP A 49 18.74 3.85 -8.12
N ARG A 50 17.42 3.83 -7.87
CA ARG A 50 16.85 3.38 -6.59
C ARG A 50 17.15 1.91 -6.29
N TRP A 51 17.14 1.05 -7.32
CA TRP A 51 17.44 -0.37 -7.14
C TRP A 51 18.91 -0.62 -6.83
N LYS A 52 19.81 0.05 -7.53
CA LYS A 52 21.24 0.02 -7.21
C LYS A 52 21.49 0.51 -5.79
N ARG A 53 20.74 1.53 -5.35
CA ARG A 53 20.82 2.04 -3.97
C ARG A 53 20.33 1.03 -2.94
N ILE A 54 19.18 0.39 -3.13
CA ILE A 54 18.70 -0.64 -2.20
C ILE A 54 19.69 -1.80 -2.13
N GLN A 55 20.19 -2.30 -3.27
CA GLN A 55 21.21 -3.35 -3.30
C GLN A 55 22.49 -2.94 -2.55
N SER A 56 22.94 -1.69 -2.71
CA SER A 56 24.09 -1.13 -1.99
C SER A 56 23.81 -1.06 -0.48
N LEU A 57 22.63 -0.63 -0.08
CA LEU A 57 22.22 -0.55 1.33
C LEU A 57 22.12 -1.92 1.99
N ILE A 58 21.63 -2.94 1.28
CA ILE A 58 21.61 -4.33 1.79
C ILE A 58 23.03 -4.77 2.17
N LYS A 59 24.03 -4.49 1.32
CA LYS A 59 25.44 -4.83 1.57
C LYS A 59 26.07 -4.08 2.75
N LYS A 60 25.50 -2.93 3.14
CA LYS A 60 25.98 -2.09 4.23
C LYS A 60 25.32 -2.40 5.58
N ASN A 61 24.40 -3.34 5.61
CA ASN A 61 23.64 -3.69 6.80
C ASN A 61 23.90 -5.13 7.23
N ASP A 62 23.68 -5.39 8.51
CA ASP A 62 23.78 -6.73 9.08
C ASP A 62 22.77 -7.69 8.40
N PRO A 63 23.19 -8.92 8.00
CA PRO A 63 22.31 -9.90 7.37
C PRO A 63 21.05 -10.25 8.16
N GLU A 64 21.14 -10.34 9.49
CA GLU A 64 19.99 -10.65 10.36
C GLU A 64 19.01 -9.47 10.35
N PHE A 65 19.49 -8.22 10.37
CA PHE A 65 18.64 -7.04 10.19
C PHE A 65 17.89 -7.06 8.85
N VAL A 66 18.58 -7.38 7.74
CA VAL A 66 17.95 -7.46 6.40
C VAL A 66 16.87 -8.54 6.36
N ALA A 67 17.15 -9.72 6.93
CA ALA A 67 16.19 -10.82 7.05
C ALA A 67 14.93 -10.40 7.84
N GLN A 68 15.13 -9.78 9.00
CA GLN A 68 14.04 -9.29 9.85
C GLN A 68 13.24 -8.20 9.15
N LEU A 69 13.90 -7.29 8.43
CA LEU A 69 13.23 -6.26 7.63
C LEU A 69 12.39 -6.86 6.50
N ALA A 70 12.86 -7.92 5.82
CA ALA A 70 12.09 -8.60 4.79
C ALA A 70 10.81 -9.23 5.36
N VAL A 71 10.93 -9.96 6.49
CA VAL A 71 9.78 -10.57 7.17
C VAL A 71 8.79 -9.50 7.65
N TYR A 72 9.29 -8.43 8.29
CA TYR A 72 8.47 -7.31 8.75
C TYR A 72 7.75 -6.61 7.59
N ALA A 73 8.47 -6.30 6.52
CA ALA A 73 7.89 -5.69 5.33
C ALA A 73 6.76 -6.55 4.74
N ARG A 74 6.88 -7.88 4.80
CA ARG A 74 5.83 -8.78 4.30
C ARG A 74 4.64 -8.93 5.24
N LYS A 75 4.89 -9.16 6.53
CA LYS A 75 3.87 -9.58 7.50
C LYS A 75 3.15 -8.39 8.13
N ASP A 76 3.89 -7.35 8.47
CA ASP A 76 3.37 -6.19 9.20
C ASP A 76 3.03 -5.04 8.24
N MET A 77 3.86 -4.80 7.22
CA MET A 77 3.62 -3.74 6.23
C MET A 77 2.86 -4.23 4.99
N TYR A 78 2.62 -5.53 4.87
CA TYR A 78 1.90 -6.16 3.74
C TYR A 78 2.50 -5.86 2.34
N LEU A 79 3.79 -5.49 2.28
CA LEU A 79 4.51 -5.26 1.03
C LEU A 79 4.85 -6.60 0.39
N ARG A 80 4.59 -6.74 -0.92
CA ARG A 80 4.67 -8.03 -1.60
C ARG A 80 6.02 -8.30 -2.25
N SER A 81 6.49 -7.35 -3.06
CA SER A 81 7.61 -7.61 -3.98
C SER A 81 8.97 -7.24 -3.38
N ILE A 82 9.07 -6.18 -2.59
CA ILE A 82 10.34 -5.77 -1.98
C ILE A 82 10.93 -6.82 -1.00
N PRO A 83 10.14 -7.61 -0.22
CA PRO A 83 10.72 -8.68 0.60
C PRO A 83 11.42 -9.77 -0.23
N LEU A 84 10.91 -10.08 -1.43
CA LEU A 84 11.51 -11.07 -2.33
C LEU A 84 12.88 -10.58 -2.80
N VAL A 85 12.97 -9.30 -3.14
CA VAL A 85 14.23 -8.61 -3.50
C VAL A 85 15.25 -8.69 -2.37
N LEU A 86 14.86 -8.26 -1.16
CA LEU A 86 15.74 -8.30 0.01
C LEU A 86 16.28 -9.71 0.24
N THR A 87 15.42 -10.72 0.13
CA THR A 87 15.78 -12.12 0.41
C THR A 87 16.71 -12.71 -0.66
N ALA A 88 16.47 -12.42 -1.93
CA ALA A 88 17.34 -12.89 -3.02
C ALA A 88 18.71 -12.21 -3.01
N GLU A 89 18.79 -10.92 -2.66
CA GLU A 89 20.07 -10.22 -2.49
C GLU A 89 20.81 -10.67 -1.22
N LEU A 90 20.09 -10.95 -0.14
CA LEU A 90 20.65 -11.55 1.09
C LEU A 90 21.28 -12.93 0.81
N ALA A 91 20.66 -13.72 -0.07
CA ALA A 91 21.16 -15.04 -0.45
C ALA A 91 22.53 -15.02 -1.16
N LYS A 92 22.95 -13.88 -1.71
CA LYS A 92 24.28 -13.71 -2.32
C LYS A 92 25.38 -13.49 -1.27
N GLN A 93 25.01 -13.06 -0.07
CA GLN A 93 25.95 -12.61 0.96
C GLN A 93 26.06 -13.58 2.14
N THR A 94 25.18 -14.56 2.21
CA THR A 94 25.07 -15.46 3.36
C THR A 94 25.23 -16.91 2.93
N SER A 95 26.09 -17.63 3.64
CA SER A 95 26.32 -19.07 3.47
C SER A 95 26.54 -19.72 4.84
N GLY A 96 26.38 -21.04 4.93
CA GLY A 96 26.62 -21.78 6.18
C GLY A 96 25.56 -21.62 7.28
N THR A 97 24.48 -20.86 7.06
CA THR A 97 23.38 -20.68 8.02
C THR A 97 22.03 -21.08 7.42
N ASP A 98 20.95 -21.02 8.20
CA ASP A 98 19.58 -21.23 7.74
C ASP A 98 18.77 -19.92 7.57
N LEU A 99 19.44 -18.77 7.70
CA LEU A 99 18.82 -17.45 7.79
C LEU A 99 17.92 -17.16 6.58
N VAL A 100 18.43 -17.40 5.37
CA VAL A 100 17.68 -17.15 4.13
C VAL A 100 16.52 -18.13 4.00
N SER A 101 16.72 -19.39 4.38
CA SER A 101 15.65 -20.40 4.36
C SER A 101 14.49 -20.00 5.27
N ARG A 102 14.78 -19.53 6.50
CA ARG A 102 13.76 -19.03 7.44
C ARG A 102 13.10 -17.75 6.93
N THR A 103 13.87 -16.87 6.29
CA THR A 103 13.36 -15.63 5.69
C THR A 103 12.36 -15.92 4.58
N VAL A 104 12.70 -16.80 3.62
CA VAL A 104 11.79 -17.23 2.55
C VAL A 104 10.49 -17.79 3.13
N GLU A 105 10.59 -18.65 4.14
CA GLU A 105 9.42 -19.19 4.84
C GLU A 105 8.61 -18.07 5.53
N GLY A 106 9.25 -17.03 6.05
CA GLY A 106 8.56 -15.88 6.61
C GLY A 106 7.83 -15.01 5.58
N ILE A 107 8.42 -14.84 4.38
CA ILE A 107 7.92 -13.89 3.38
C ILE A 107 6.97 -14.48 2.33
N VAL A 108 7.01 -15.80 2.09
CA VAL A 108 6.09 -16.43 1.14
C VAL A 108 4.75 -16.72 1.83
N GLN A 109 3.75 -15.95 1.44
CA GLN A 109 2.38 -15.90 1.96
C GLN A 109 1.33 -16.06 0.84
N ARG A 110 1.72 -16.06 -0.44
CA ARG A 110 0.90 -16.40 -1.61
C ARG A 110 1.65 -17.32 -2.58
N ALA A 111 0.91 -18.13 -3.33
CA ALA A 111 1.51 -19.09 -4.25
C ALA A 111 2.31 -18.44 -5.40
N ASP A 112 1.88 -17.27 -5.90
CA ASP A 112 2.64 -16.51 -6.93
C ASP A 112 4.00 -16.02 -6.43
N GLU A 113 4.19 -15.82 -5.12
CA GLU A 113 5.46 -15.33 -4.58
C GLU A 113 6.60 -16.37 -4.71
N ILE A 114 6.25 -17.66 -4.88
CA ILE A 114 7.22 -18.72 -5.18
C ILE A 114 7.87 -18.45 -6.54
N THR A 115 7.05 -18.25 -7.58
CA THR A 115 7.54 -18.04 -8.94
C THR A 115 8.17 -16.66 -9.10
N GLU A 116 7.64 -15.64 -8.44
CA GLU A 116 8.23 -14.29 -8.43
C GLU A 116 9.62 -14.26 -7.79
N LEU A 117 9.84 -14.97 -6.67
CA LEU A 117 11.16 -15.04 -6.06
C LEU A 117 12.18 -15.69 -7.00
N LEU A 118 11.79 -16.76 -7.70
CA LEU A 118 12.65 -17.44 -8.66
C LEU A 118 12.94 -16.57 -9.89
N ALA A 119 11.93 -15.92 -10.46
CA ALA A 119 12.09 -15.01 -11.59
C ALA A 119 13.00 -13.81 -11.23
N TYR A 120 12.83 -13.24 -10.02
CA TYR A 120 13.72 -12.21 -9.54
C TYR A 120 15.14 -12.73 -9.32
N TYR A 121 15.30 -13.91 -8.70
CA TYR A 121 16.61 -14.53 -8.49
C TYR A 121 17.38 -14.72 -9.80
N GLN A 122 16.69 -15.16 -10.85
CA GLN A 122 17.26 -15.28 -12.19
C GLN A 122 17.80 -13.93 -12.70
N THR A 123 16.97 -12.90 -12.63
CA THR A 123 17.29 -11.54 -13.09
C THR A 123 18.46 -10.95 -12.30
N ALA A 124 18.42 -11.09 -10.98
CA ALA A 124 19.41 -10.53 -10.06
C ALA A 124 20.78 -11.21 -10.16
N ASN A 125 20.85 -12.44 -10.67
CA ASN A 125 22.09 -13.18 -10.91
C ASN A 125 22.48 -13.20 -12.40
N GLU A 126 21.85 -12.35 -13.22
CA GLU A 126 22.16 -12.16 -14.65
C GLU A 126 22.17 -13.46 -15.46
N ARG A 127 21.26 -14.38 -15.12
CA ARG A 127 21.19 -15.70 -15.74
C ARG A 127 20.48 -15.61 -17.10
N THR A 128 21.27 -15.53 -18.16
CA THR A 128 20.78 -15.45 -19.56
C THR A 128 20.91 -16.78 -20.33
N GLU A 129 21.63 -17.75 -19.78
CA GLU A 129 21.81 -19.10 -20.35
C GLU A 129 20.52 -19.91 -20.40
N THR A 130 20.44 -20.97 -21.21
CA THR A 130 19.25 -21.84 -21.32
C THR A 130 18.80 -22.42 -19.97
N LYS A 131 19.73 -22.76 -19.07
CA LYS A 131 19.43 -23.23 -17.71
C LYS A 131 19.48 -22.08 -16.70
N LYS A 132 18.54 -21.14 -16.83
CA LYS A 132 18.51 -19.86 -16.11
C LYS A 132 18.49 -19.96 -14.57
N LEU A 133 18.05 -21.09 -14.01
CA LEU A 133 18.00 -21.33 -12.56
C LEU A 133 19.01 -22.40 -12.10
N ASN A 134 20.05 -22.66 -12.91
CA ASN A 134 21.19 -23.47 -12.47
C ASN A 134 21.86 -22.82 -11.23
N LYS A 135 22.33 -23.64 -10.29
CA LYS A 135 22.98 -23.17 -9.05
C LYS A 135 22.08 -22.28 -8.15
N LEU A 136 20.80 -22.63 -8.04
CA LEU A 136 19.91 -22.03 -7.04
C LEU A 136 20.50 -22.21 -5.63
N SER A 137 20.51 -21.13 -4.84
CA SER A 137 20.92 -21.21 -3.43
C SER A 137 20.13 -22.29 -2.70
N LYS A 138 20.85 -23.19 -2.02
CA LYS A 138 20.23 -24.27 -1.23
C LYS A 138 19.30 -23.75 -0.13
N GLN A 139 19.58 -22.55 0.41
CA GLN A 139 18.71 -21.92 1.39
C GLN A 139 17.39 -21.43 0.76
N ILE A 140 17.44 -20.83 -0.43
CA ILE A 140 16.24 -20.45 -1.20
C ILE A 140 15.43 -21.69 -1.55
N GLN A 141 16.10 -22.73 -2.07
CA GLN A 141 15.47 -24.01 -2.40
C GLN A 141 14.74 -24.61 -1.17
N LYS A 142 15.43 -24.69 -0.02
CA LYS A 142 14.85 -25.22 1.23
C LYS A 142 13.67 -24.40 1.73
N GLY A 143 13.77 -23.06 1.68
CA GLY A 143 12.68 -22.16 2.11
C GLY A 143 11.45 -22.23 1.20
N LEU A 144 11.65 -22.34 -0.11
CA LEU A 144 10.57 -22.52 -1.08
C LEU A 144 9.92 -23.91 -0.92
N ALA A 145 10.73 -24.95 -0.70
CA ALA A 145 10.23 -26.33 -0.51
C ALA A 145 9.25 -26.41 0.67
N LYS A 146 9.56 -25.73 1.77
CA LYS A 146 8.63 -25.59 2.89
C LYS A 146 7.39 -24.78 2.53
N SER A 147 7.57 -23.69 1.79
CA SER A 147 6.47 -22.78 1.45
C SER A 147 5.43 -23.39 0.51
N PHE A 148 5.79 -24.35 -0.34
CA PHE A 148 4.83 -25.11 -1.17
C PHE A 148 3.74 -25.81 -0.34
N ASN A 149 4.05 -26.22 0.89
CA ASN A 149 3.10 -26.92 1.77
C ASN A 149 2.10 -25.98 2.49
N LYS A 150 2.16 -24.67 2.22
CA LYS A 150 1.28 -23.67 2.84
C LYS A 150 -0.02 -23.42 2.07
N PHE A 151 -0.10 -23.85 0.82
CA PHE A 151 -1.16 -23.44 -0.09
C PHE A 151 -2.06 -24.61 -0.49
N ASP A 152 -3.35 -24.33 -0.57
CA ASP A 152 -4.36 -25.24 -1.09
C ASP A 152 -4.46 -25.17 -2.64
N GLU A 153 -5.28 -26.05 -3.22
CA GLU A 153 -5.49 -26.10 -4.67
C GLU A 153 -6.03 -24.78 -5.24
N TYR A 154 -7.00 -24.17 -4.56
CA TYR A 154 -7.60 -22.90 -4.99
C TYR A 154 -6.54 -21.80 -5.09
N GLN A 155 -5.67 -21.67 -4.08
CA GLN A 155 -4.59 -20.69 -4.06
C GLN A 155 -3.58 -20.94 -5.17
N PHE A 156 -3.19 -22.18 -5.42
CA PHE A 156 -2.33 -22.49 -6.56
C PHE A 156 -3.01 -22.16 -7.89
N ALA A 157 -4.26 -22.59 -8.09
CA ALA A 157 -4.99 -22.37 -9.33
C ALA A 157 -5.22 -20.89 -9.63
N LYS A 158 -5.61 -20.09 -8.62
CA LYS A 158 -5.80 -18.63 -8.72
C LYS A 158 -4.57 -17.89 -9.23
N TYR A 159 -3.39 -18.40 -8.90
CA TYR A 159 -2.11 -17.81 -9.26
C TYR A 159 -1.35 -18.59 -10.34
N ASN A 160 -1.94 -19.65 -10.89
CA ASN A 160 -1.36 -20.42 -11.98
C ASN A 160 -1.52 -19.65 -13.30
N ARG A 161 -0.53 -18.82 -13.61
CA ARG A 161 -0.52 -17.96 -14.80
C ARG A 161 0.71 -18.27 -15.65
N LYS A 162 0.58 -18.07 -16.95
CA LYS A 162 1.74 -18.09 -17.86
C LYS A 162 2.68 -16.93 -17.47
N ALA A 163 3.90 -17.28 -17.10
CA ALA A 163 4.97 -16.36 -16.71
C ALA A 163 6.32 -16.98 -17.11
N GLU A 164 7.42 -16.25 -16.95
CA GLU A 164 8.77 -16.76 -17.24
C GLU A 164 9.13 -17.99 -16.39
N VAL A 165 8.68 -18.03 -15.14
CA VAL A 165 8.78 -19.20 -14.26
C VAL A 165 7.36 -19.62 -13.89
N THR A 166 6.96 -20.82 -14.27
CA THR A 166 5.64 -21.38 -13.91
C THR A 166 5.68 -22.09 -12.55
N LEU A 167 4.51 -22.36 -11.96
CA LEU A 167 4.42 -23.16 -10.73
C LEU A 167 4.97 -24.58 -10.94
N LYS A 168 4.80 -25.13 -12.14
CA LYS A 168 5.34 -26.42 -12.55
C LYS A 168 6.87 -26.40 -12.60
N ASP A 169 7.47 -25.38 -13.20
CA ASP A 169 8.93 -25.19 -13.21
C ASP A 169 9.48 -25.06 -11.79
N ALA A 170 8.81 -24.26 -10.96
CA ALA A 170 9.18 -24.06 -9.56
C ALA A 170 9.11 -25.37 -8.76
N LEU A 171 8.08 -26.20 -8.97
CA LEU A 171 7.93 -27.49 -8.31
C LEU A 171 9.07 -28.44 -8.67
N PHE A 172 9.42 -28.52 -9.97
CA PHE A 172 10.53 -29.35 -10.45
C PHE A 172 11.89 -28.84 -9.98
N LEU A 173 12.09 -27.53 -9.86
CA LEU A 173 13.35 -26.96 -9.40
C LEU A 173 13.55 -27.15 -7.88
N VAL A 174 12.47 -26.98 -7.12
CA VAL A 174 12.52 -26.94 -5.67
C VAL A 174 12.45 -28.32 -5.03
N HIS A 175 11.78 -29.27 -5.69
CA HIS A 175 11.54 -30.63 -5.19
C HIS A 175 10.92 -30.64 -3.77
N PRO A 176 9.77 -29.98 -3.54
CA PRO A 176 9.13 -30.02 -2.23
C PRO A 176 8.66 -31.43 -1.88
N LYS A 177 8.92 -31.87 -0.66
CA LYS A 177 8.25 -33.04 -0.08
C LYS A 177 6.87 -32.62 0.41
N ALA A 178 5.82 -33.28 -0.08
CA ALA A 178 4.46 -33.06 0.38
C ALA A 178 4.35 -33.38 1.89
N LYS A 179 3.61 -32.54 2.62
CA LYS A 179 3.34 -32.74 4.05
C LYS A 179 2.38 -33.90 4.33
N ASP A 180 1.50 -34.21 3.37
CA ASP A 180 0.48 -35.26 3.44
C ASP A 180 0.07 -35.69 2.02
N GLU A 181 -0.77 -36.74 1.93
CA GLU A 181 -1.24 -37.30 0.66
C GLU A 181 -2.09 -36.31 -0.16
N ASN A 182 -2.89 -35.47 0.52
CA ASN A 182 -3.70 -34.45 -0.13
C ASN A 182 -2.81 -33.42 -0.84
N GLN A 183 -1.76 -32.96 -0.17
CA GLN A 183 -0.80 -32.03 -0.75
C GLN A 183 -0.03 -32.69 -1.92
N GLN A 184 0.28 -33.99 -1.83
CA GLN A 184 0.88 -34.73 -2.93
C GLN A 184 -0.05 -34.78 -4.14
N ALA A 185 -1.36 -34.98 -3.93
CA ALA A 185 -2.35 -34.94 -5.01
C ALA A 185 -2.40 -33.56 -5.69
N ILE A 186 -2.35 -32.47 -4.90
CA ILE A 186 -2.27 -31.10 -5.43
C ILE A 186 -0.99 -30.90 -6.26
N PHE A 187 0.16 -31.37 -5.76
CA PHE A 187 1.43 -31.29 -6.51
C PHE A 187 1.36 -32.09 -7.82
N ASN A 188 0.72 -33.25 -7.82
CA ASN A 188 0.49 -34.03 -9.03
C ASN A 188 -0.41 -33.28 -10.04
N LYS A 189 -1.44 -32.56 -9.58
CA LYS A 189 -2.27 -31.70 -10.43
C LYS A 189 -1.47 -30.55 -11.04
N ILE A 190 -0.54 -29.93 -10.30
CA ILE A 190 0.39 -28.92 -10.85
C ILE A 190 1.25 -29.52 -11.96
N VAL A 191 1.83 -30.71 -11.74
CA VAL A 191 2.67 -31.39 -12.75
C VAL A 191 1.90 -31.73 -14.02
N ARG A 192 0.63 -32.13 -13.88
CA ARG A 192 -0.24 -32.53 -14.98
C ARG A 192 -1.01 -31.36 -15.62
N ASP A 193 -0.82 -30.14 -15.13
CA ASP A 193 -1.56 -28.94 -15.56
C ASP A 193 -3.09 -29.10 -15.46
N THR A 194 -3.57 -29.78 -14.41
CA THR A 194 -4.99 -30.12 -14.18
C THR A 194 -5.55 -29.50 -12.90
N LEU A 195 -5.05 -28.33 -12.49
CA LEU A 195 -5.64 -27.58 -11.37
C LEU A 195 -7.04 -27.07 -11.77
N GLU A 196 -8.00 -27.16 -10.84
CA GLU A 196 -9.35 -26.66 -11.09
C GLU A 196 -9.39 -25.14 -11.28
N THR A 197 -10.09 -24.67 -12.31
CA THR A 197 -10.27 -23.23 -12.54
C THR A 197 -11.10 -22.64 -11.40
N PRO A 198 -10.57 -21.67 -10.63
CA PRO A 198 -11.30 -21.11 -9.51
C PRO A 198 -12.49 -20.29 -9.99
N TYR A 199 -13.64 -20.46 -9.34
CA TYR A 199 -14.78 -19.57 -9.52
C TYR A 199 -14.43 -18.17 -9.00
N THR A 200 -14.46 -17.15 -9.85
CA THR A 200 -14.28 -15.74 -9.45
C THR A 200 -15.29 -14.81 -10.12
N TRP A 201 -15.64 -13.73 -9.42
CA TRP A 201 -16.56 -12.71 -9.94
C TRP A 201 -16.02 -12.04 -11.22
N GLU A 202 -14.70 -11.90 -11.37
CA GLU A 202 -14.11 -11.35 -12.61
C GLU A 202 -14.42 -12.23 -13.83
N VAL A 203 -14.35 -13.55 -13.66
CA VAL A 203 -14.64 -14.51 -14.74
C VAL A 203 -16.11 -14.39 -15.13
N GLU A 204 -17.02 -14.42 -14.16
CA GLU A 204 -18.47 -14.31 -14.41
C GLU A 204 -18.84 -13.01 -15.15
N LEU A 205 -18.33 -11.86 -14.69
CA LEU A 205 -18.60 -10.57 -15.33
C LEU A 205 -17.93 -10.44 -16.70
N SER A 206 -16.74 -11.03 -16.88
CA SER A 206 -16.06 -11.02 -18.17
C SER A 206 -16.81 -11.88 -19.19
N VAL A 207 -17.28 -13.06 -18.80
CA VAL A 207 -18.09 -13.94 -19.66
C VAL A 207 -19.40 -13.26 -20.03
N LEU A 208 -20.07 -12.64 -19.05
CA LEU A 208 -21.29 -11.88 -19.32
C LEU A 208 -21.04 -10.70 -20.27
N GLY A 209 -19.94 -9.97 -20.08
CA GLY A 209 -19.55 -8.86 -20.96
C GLY A 209 -19.20 -9.26 -22.39
N GLN A 210 -18.84 -10.52 -22.63
CA GLN A 210 -18.59 -11.09 -23.96
C GLN A 210 -19.86 -11.67 -24.61
N THR A 211 -20.94 -11.79 -23.85
CA THR A 211 -22.23 -12.30 -24.35
C THR A 211 -22.86 -11.25 -25.26
N LYS A 212 -23.43 -11.71 -26.39
CA LYS A 212 -24.19 -10.84 -27.28
C LYS A 212 -25.61 -10.70 -26.75
N PHE A 213 -26.06 -9.47 -26.57
CA PHE A 213 -27.43 -9.13 -26.18
C PHE A 213 -28.17 -8.54 -27.38
N ALA A 214 -29.49 -8.74 -27.44
CA ALA A 214 -30.34 -8.21 -28.49
C ALA A 214 -30.45 -6.68 -28.41
N ASP A 215 -30.50 -6.13 -27.20
CA ASP A 215 -30.54 -4.69 -26.95
C ASP A 215 -29.87 -4.29 -25.61
N GLU A 216 -29.79 -2.99 -25.37
CA GLU A 216 -29.18 -2.44 -24.16
C GLU A 216 -30.03 -2.66 -22.90
N ALA A 217 -31.34 -2.88 -23.02
CA ALA A 217 -32.22 -3.15 -21.89
C ALA A 217 -32.02 -4.58 -21.36
N GLU A 218 -31.93 -5.56 -22.26
CA GLU A 218 -31.59 -6.95 -21.95
C GLU A 218 -30.22 -7.02 -21.27
N LYS A 219 -29.22 -6.33 -21.84
CA LYS A 219 -27.88 -6.24 -21.24
C LYS A 219 -27.94 -5.68 -19.83
N LYS A 220 -28.62 -4.55 -19.60
CA LYS A 220 -28.78 -3.97 -18.26
C LYS A 220 -29.44 -4.93 -17.28
N MET A 221 -30.49 -5.62 -17.69
CA MET A 221 -31.18 -6.61 -16.87
C MET A 221 -30.28 -7.82 -16.53
N ALA A 222 -29.48 -8.30 -17.48
CA ALA A 222 -28.54 -9.38 -17.28
C ALA A 222 -27.44 -9.00 -16.26
N PHE A 223 -26.86 -7.79 -16.39
CA PHE A 223 -25.88 -7.29 -15.43
C PHE A 223 -26.48 -7.07 -14.04
N LYS A 224 -27.69 -6.51 -13.95
CA LYS A 224 -28.42 -6.38 -12.68
C LYS A 224 -28.59 -7.73 -12.00
N THR A 225 -29.12 -8.72 -12.72
CA THR A 225 -29.36 -10.07 -12.21
C THR A 225 -28.07 -10.72 -11.72
N LYS A 226 -26.98 -10.59 -12.50
CA LYS A 226 -25.67 -11.13 -12.11
C LYS A 226 -25.09 -10.44 -10.88
N TRP A 227 -25.25 -9.11 -10.75
CA TRP A 227 -24.85 -8.41 -9.53
C TRP A 227 -25.62 -8.90 -8.31
N GLU A 228 -26.94 -9.02 -8.41
CA GLU A 228 -27.79 -9.54 -7.33
C GLU A 228 -27.38 -10.97 -6.95
N GLU A 229 -27.15 -11.85 -7.92
CA GLU A 229 -26.64 -13.21 -7.69
C GLU A 229 -25.33 -13.20 -6.89
N LEU A 230 -24.35 -12.37 -7.29
CA LEU A 230 -23.05 -12.27 -6.62
C LEU A 230 -23.16 -11.71 -5.19
N ILE A 231 -24.05 -10.73 -4.98
CA ILE A 231 -24.31 -10.10 -3.68
C ILE A 231 -25.00 -11.08 -2.74
N PHE A 232 -26.06 -11.76 -3.20
CA PHE A 232 -26.84 -12.66 -2.37
C PHE A 232 -26.09 -13.97 -2.06
N SER A 233 -25.30 -14.49 -3.01
CA SER A 233 -24.47 -15.68 -2.80
C SER A 233 -23.24 -15.48 -1.90
N ASN A 234 -22.96 -14.25 -1.45
CA ASN A 234 -21.76 -13.87 -0.68
C ASN A 234 -20.43 -14.18 -1.39
N LYS A 235 -20.45 -14.33 -2.73
CA LYS A 235 -19.24 -14.59 -3.52
C LYS A 235 -18.51 -13.30 -3.94
N LEU A 236 -19.12 -12.13 -3.71
CA LEU A 236 -18.49 -10.83 -3.91
C LEU A 236 -17.70 -10.40 -2.66
N GLY A 237 -16.37 -10.56 -2.72
CA GLY A 237 -15.51 -10.16 -1.60
C GLY A 237 -15.43 -8.64 -1.41
N TYR A 238 -15.09 -8.20 -0.19
CA TYR A 238 -15.08 -6.79 0.22
C TYR A 238 -14.38 -5.82 -0.76
N MET A 239 -13.19 -6.16 -1.24
CA MET A 239 -12.46 -5.32 -2.19
C MET A 239 -13.14 -5.25 -3.57
N ALA A 240 -13.76 -6.35 -4.01
CA ALA A 240 -14.52 -6.40 -5.25
C ALA A 240 -15.78 -5.54 -5.13
N THR A 241 -16.46 -5.57 -3.97
CA THR A 241 -17.59 -4.69 -3.67
C THR A 241 -17.17 -3.23 -3.79
N LEU A 242 -16.13 -2.79 -3.06
CA LEU A 242 -15.63 -1.40 -3.11
C LEU A 242 -15.30 -0.94 -4.53
N ARG A 243 -14.61 -1.79 -5.30
CA ARG A 243 -14.16 -1.44 -6.66
C ARG A 243 -15.33 -1.31 -7.66
N ASN A 244 -16.44 -1.99 -7.40
CA ASN A 244 -17.57 -2.07 -8.33
C ASN A 244 -18.82 -1.33 -7.83
N LEU A 245 -18.74 -0.55 -6.75
CA LEU A 245 -19.89 0.20 -6.21
C LEU A 245 -20.60 1.05 -7.27
N ARG A 246 -19.83 1.72 -8.14
CA ARG A 246 -20.37 2.48 -9.26
C ARG A 246 -21.23 1.61 -10.18
N ASN A 247 -20.67 0.50 -10.66
CA ASN A 247 -21.35 -0.42 -11.58
C ASN A 247 -22.60 -1.03 -10.94
N ILE A 248 -22.54 -1.34 -9.65
CA ILE A 248 -23.67 -1.89 -8.90
C ILE A 248 -24.81 -0.85 -8.84
N LEU A 249 -24.51 0.40 -8.48
CA LEU A 249 -25.50 1.48 -8.43
C LEU A 249 -26.10 1.78 -9.81
N GLU A 250 -25.26 1.89 -10.85
CA GLU A 250 -25.70 2.14 -12.22
C GLU A 250 -26.55 0.99 -12.80
N SER A 251 -26.35 -0.25 -12.32
CA SER A 251 -27.15 -1.41 -12.75
C SER A 251 -28.57 -1.46 -12.16
N GLY A 252 -28.87 -0.60 -11.18
CA GLY A 252 -30.21 -0.50 -10.60
C GLY A 252 -30.68 -1.76 -9.85
N VAL A 253 -29.77 -2.39 -9.09
CA VAL A 253 -30.08 -3.53 -8.20
C VAL A 253 -31.18 -3.19 -7.18
N SER A 254 -31.82 -4.22 -6.65
CA SER A 254 -32.88 -4.10 -5.64
C SER A 254 -32.45 -3.39 -4.36
N SER A 255 -33.42 -2.82 -3.64
CA SER A 255 -33.21 -2.21 -2.31
C SER A 255 -32.58 -3.19 -1.33
N ASP A 256 -32.94 -4.47 -1.39
CA ASP A 256 -32.38 -5.51 -0.52
C ASP A 256 -30.90 -5.77 -0.81
N ALA A 257 -30.50 -5.74 -2.09
CA ALA A 257 -29.11 -5.86 -2.49
C ALA A 257 -28.29 -4.65 -2.00
N ILE A 258 -28.84 -3.43 -2.11
CA ILE A 258 -28.23 -2.21 -1.56
C ILE A 258 -28.10 -2.31 -0.04
N TYR A 259 -29.15 -2.69 0.68
CA TYR A 259 -29.13 -2.85 2.13
C TYR A 259 -28.03 -3.84 2.56
N LYS A 260 -27.92 -4.98 1.85
CA LYS A 260 -26.88 -5.98 2.10
C LYS A 260 -25.48 -5.42 1.88
N ILE A 261 -25.25 -4.65 0.81
CA ILE A 261 -23.95 -4.01 0.54
C ILE A 261 -23.62 -2.97 1.59
N SER A 262 -24.53 -2.04 1.89
CA SER A 262 -24.31 -0.98 2.87
C SER A 262 -23.96 -1.57 4.24
N THR A 263 -24.72 -2.58 4.67
CA THR A 263 -24.46 -3.30 5.93
C THR A 263 -23.11 -4.02 5.90
N TYR A 264 -22.76 -4.65 4.78
CA TYR A 264 -21.48 -5.35 4.65
C TYR A 264 -20.29 -4.39 4.68
N LEU A 265 -20.40 -3.22 4.04
CA LEU A 265 -19.34 -2.23 3.98
C LEU A 265 -19.09 -1.57 5.34
N SER A 266 -20.14 -1.20 6.08
CA SER A 266 -20.02 -0.59 7.40
C SER A 266 -19.76 -1.60 8.53
N ASN A 267 -19.86 -2.91 8.27
CA ASN A 267 -19.63 -3.94 9.28
C ASN A 267 -18.17 -3.95 9.78
N GLU A 268 -17.97 -3.71 11.07
CA GLU A 268 -16.65 -3.60 11.68
C GLU A 268 -15.76 -4.84 11.44
N LYS A 269 -16.32 -6.05 11.58
CA LYS A 269 -15.56 -7.30 11.37
C LYS A 269 -15.17 -7.47 9.90
N ALA A 270 -16.07 -7.13 8.97
CA ALA A 270 -15.79 -7.20 7.54
C ALA A 270 -14.68 -6.22 7.16
N VAL A 271 -14.74 -4.97 7.64
CA VAL A 271 -13.69 -3.96 7.42
C VAL A 271 -12.34 -4.45 7.93
N ILE A 272 -12.25 -4.90 9.18
CA ILE A 272 -10.99 -5.37 9.79
C ILE A 272 -10.40 -6.56 9.02
N ASN A 273 -11.25 -7.54 8.69
CA ASN A 273 -10.80 -8.75 7.98
C ASN A 273 -10.44 -8.48 6.51
N SER A 274 -11.01 -7.43 5.90
CA SER A 274 -10.74 -7.05 4.50
C SER A 274 -9.32 -6.56 4.26
N LYS A 275 -8.64 -6.09 5.32
CA LYS A 275 -7.33 -5.43 5.27
C LYS A 275 -7.26 -4.29 4.25
N GLN A 276 -8.40 -3.66 3.93
CA GLN A 276 -8.44 -2.50 3.05
C GLN A 276 -7.86 -1.28 3.78
N LEU A 277 -6.96 -0.59 3.11
CA LEU A 277 -6.35 0.63 3.61
C LEU A 277 -7.29 1.83 3.39
N PRO A 278 -7.24 2.87 4.26
CA PRO A 278 -8.16 4.00 4.21
C PRO A 278 -8.36 4.64 2.83
N PHE A 279 -7.28 4.76 2.03
CA PHE A 279 -7.34 5.40 0.71
C PHE A 279 -8.23 4.65 -0.30
N ARG A 280 -8.52 3.36 -0.07
CA ARG A 280 -9.43 2.59 -0.91
C ARG A 280 -10.88 3.06 -0.75
N PHE A 281 -11.28 3.45 0.46
CA PHE A 281 -12.58 4.07 0.72
C PHE A 281 -12.66 5.45 0.09
N LEU A 282 -11.60 6.25 0.18
CA LEU A 282 -11.53 7.55 -0.50
C LEU A 282 -11.68 7.42 -2.02
N ALA A 283 -10.98 6.46 -2.62
CA ALA A 283 -11.09 6.19 -4.06
C ALA A 283 -12.53 5.80 -4.45
N ALA A 284 -13.16 4.90 -3.71
CA ALA A 284 -14.55 4.50 -3.93
C ALA A 284 -15.50 5.71 -3.77
N TYR A 285 -15.38 6.46 -2.68
CA TYR A 285 -16.19 7.64 -2.37
C TYR A 285 -16.13 8.69 -3.51
N ARG A 286 -14.95 8.90 -4.09
CA ARG A 286 -14.77 9.84 -5.21
C ARG A 286 -15.43 9.38 -6.49
N GLU A 287 -15.31 8.10 -6.84
CA GLU A 287 -15.92 7.53 -8.04
C GLU A 287 -17.46 7.56 -8.00
N LEU A 288 -18.06 7.73 -6.80
CA LEU A 288 -19.51 7.79 -6.61
C LEU A 288 -20.12 9.19 -6.67
N LYS A 289 -19.32 10.27 -6.62
CA LYS A 289 -19.84 11.65 -6.45
C LYS A 289 -20.79 12.12 -7.56
N THR A 290 -20.64 11.58 -8.76
CA THR A 290 -21.40 11.99 -9.94
C THR A 290 -22.51 10.99 -10.29
N ILE A 291 -22.77 10.01 -9.43
CA ILE A 291 -23.76 8.97 -9.69
C ILE A 291 -25.14 9.47 -9.29
N ASP A 292 -26.08 9.38 -10.22
CA ASP A 292 -27.48 9.64 -9.94
C ASP A 292 -28.15 8.34 -9.45
N SER A 293 -28.33 8.23 -8.13
CA SER A 293 -28.97 7.08 -7.51
C SER A 293 -29.64 7.49 -6.19
N PRO A 294 -30.88 7.05 -5.90
CA PRO A 294 -31.54 7.31 -4.63
C PRO A 294 -30.80 6.69 -3.43
N TYR A 295 -29.94 5.70 -3.68
CA TYR A 295 -29.18 4.98 -2.65
C TYR A 295 -27.78 5.53 -2.41
N LEU A 296 -27.38 6.57 -3.16
CA LEU A 296 -26.02 7.13 -3.08
C LEU A 296 -25.67 7.52 -1.63
N SER A 297 -26.56 8.23 -0.94
CA SER A 297 -26.33 8.71 0.42
C SER A 297 -26.04 7.57 1.40
N SER A 298 -26.79 6.46 1.34
CA SER A 298 -26.57 5.30 2.21
C SER A 298 -25.21 4.64 1.97
N ILE A 299 -24.76 4.58 0.72
CA ILE A 299 -23.44 4.02 0.38
C ILE A 299 -22.32 4.96 0.83
N LEU A 300 -22.46 6.27 0.65
CA LEU A 300 -21.47 7.24 1.11
C LEU A 300 -21.32 7.21 2.64
N GLU A 301 -22.42 7.06 3.38
CA GLU A 301 -22.41 6.88 4.84
C GLU A 301 -21.72 5.57 5.23
N ALA A 302 -22.04 4.45 4.57
CA ALA A 302 -21.37 3.18 4.82
C ALA A 302 -19.85 3.23 4.56
N LEU A 303 -19.40 4.03 3.58
CA LEU A 303 -17.98 4.26 3.32
C LEU A 303 -17.31 5.12 4.40
N GLU A 304 -18.02 6.11 4.96
CA GLU A 304 -17.54 6.90 6.10
C GLU A 304 -17.36 6.04 7.35
N ASP A 305 -18.35 5.19 7.66
CA ASP A 305 -18.25 4.24 8.76
C ASP A 305 -17.08 3.26 8.56
N ALA A 306 -16.94 2.74 7.34
CA ALA A 306 -15.86 1.83 6.99
C ALA A 306 -14.48 2.47 7.16
N VAL A 307 -14.28 3.72 6.72
CA VAL A 307 -12.99 4.39 6.89
C VAL A 307 -12.70 4.67 8.37
N MET A 308 -13.71 5.04 9.16
CA MET A 308 -13.58 5.24 10.61
C MET A 308 -13.13 3.96 11.31
N VAL A 309 -13.72 2.81 10.97
CA VAL A 309 -13.29 1.51 11.48
C VAL A 309 -11.85 1.19 11.03
N SER A 310 -11.53 1.40 9.75
CA SER A 310 -10.18 1.13 9.22
C SER A 310 -9.09 1.96 9.91
N ALA A 311 -9.47 3.13 10.43
CA ALA A 311 -8.60 4.05 11.14
C ALA A 311 -8.50 3.81 12.66
N LYS A 312 -9.30 2.89 13.23
CA LYS A 312 -9.41 2.70 14.70
C LYS A 312 -8.09 2.36 15.40
N ASN A 313 -7.13 1.77 14.68
CA ASN A 313 -5.81 1.44 15.20
C ASN A 313 -4.87 2.65 15.30
N ILE A 314 -5.24 3.80 14.73
CA ILE A 314 -4.46 5.03 14.82
C ILE A 314 -4.81 5.70 16.15
N LYS A 315 -3.87 5.61 17.08
CA LYS A 315 -4.02 6.27 18.39
C LYS A 315 -3.94 7.78 18.21
N GLY A 316 -5.01 8.48 18.54
CA GLY A 316 -5.01 9.93 18.66
C GLY A 316 -4.63 10.38 20.07
N PHE A 317 -4.98 11.62 20.38
CA PHE A 317 -4.58 12.31 21.60
C PHE A 317 -5.78 12.94 22.32
N GLY A 318 -5.73 12.94 23.66
CA GLY A 318 -6.76 13.48 24.54
C GLY A 318 -6.83 15.01 24.54
N PHE A 319 -7.57 15.59 25.48
CA PHE A 319 -7.66 17.05 25.64
C PHE A 319 -6.40 17.66 26.26
N ASP A 320 -5.65 16.85 26.99
CA ASP A 320 -4.39 17.15 27.68
C ASP A 320 -3.20 17.32 26.74
N THR A 321 -3.33 16.89 25.48
CA THR A 321 -2.28 16.98 24.47
C THR A 321 -2.77 17.84 23.30
N SER A 322 -2.14 19.00 23.11
CA SER A 322 -2.36 19.91 21.99
C SER A 322 -1.61 19.44 20.73
N VAL A 323 -2.34 19.28 19.63
CA VAL A 323 -1.79 18.74 18.38
C VAL A 323 -2.01 19.71 17.22
N ILE A 324 -0.94 20.04 16.50
CA ILE A 324 -1.01 20.73 15.22
C ILE A 324 -0.82 19.72 14.11
N ILE A 325 -1.75 19.66 13.17
CA ILE A 325 -1.68 18.84 11.96
C ILE A 325 -1.59 19.75 10.75
N ALA A 326 -0.55 19.57 9.97
CA ALA A 326 -0.27 20.37 8.78
C ALA A 326 -0.14 19.44 7.56
N ALA A 327 -1.06 19.58 6.61
CA ALA A 327 -0.98 18.86 5.34
C ALA A 327 -0.24 19.71 4.30
N ASP A 328 0.71 19.07 3.62
CA ASP A 328 1.46 19.67 2.52
C ASP A 328 0.64 19.64 1.24
N ILE A 329 0.47 20.79 0.59
CA ILE A 329 -0.24 20.94 -0.68
C ILE A 329 0.67 21.34 -1.84
N SER A 330 1.99 21.28 -1.62
CA SER A 330 2.99 21.72 -2.58
C SER A 330 2.92 20.96 -3.91
N GLY A 331 3.53 21.53 -4.95
CA GLY A 331 3.56 20.93 -6.28
C GLY A 331 4.17 19.53 -6.32
N SER A 332 5.08 19.18 -5.39
CA SER A 332 5.64 17.83 -5.29
C SER A 332 4.63 16.80 -4.75
N MET A 333 3.64 17.23 -3.97
CA MET A 333 2.53 16.41 -3.50
C MET A 333 1.45 16.20 -4.57
N GLN A 334 1.46 16.99 -5.65
CA GLN A 334 0.49 16.89 -6.75
C GLN A 334 0.79 15.77 -7.75
N GLN A 335 1.65 14.83 -7.37
CA GLN A 335 2.02 13.69 -8.20
C GLN A 335 1.14 12.48 -7.88
N PRO A 336 0.70 11.71 -8.90
CA PRO A 336 0.02 10.44 -8.70
C PRO A 336 0.86 9.47 -7.87
N VAL A 337 0.23 8.73 -6.94
CA VAL A 337 0.96 7.73 -6.12
C VAL A 337 1.49 6.55 -6.94
N SER A 338 0.95 6.35 -8.15
CA SER A 338 1.47 5.39 -9.15
C SER A 338 0.98 5.78 -10.55
N PRO A 339 1.61 5.29 -11.64
CA PRO A 339 1.30 5.72 -13.02
C PRO A 339 -0.17 5.60 -13.44
N LYS A 340 -0.92 4.64 -12.87
CA LYS A 340 -2.33 4.39 -13.20
C LYS A 340 -3.29 4.89 -12.11
N SER A 341 -2.79 5.59 -11.09
CA SER A 341 -3.60 6.09 -10.00
C SER A 341 -4.16 7.47 -10.32
N LYS A 342 -5.45 7.68 -10.04
CA LYS A 342 -6.05 9.02 -9.95
C LYS A 342 -5.82 9.66 -8.57
N VAL A 343 -5.37 8.88 -7.59
CA VAL A 343 -5.05 9.35 -6.24
C VAL A 343 -3.63 9.93 -6.24
N LEU A 344 -3.49 11.15 -5.72
CA LEU A 344 -2.25 11.92 -5.59
C LEU A 344 -1.60 11.74 -4.21
N LEU A 345 -0.32 12.10 -4.05
CA LEU A 345 0.35 12.12 -2.74
C LEU A 345 -0.34 13.09 -1.77
N TYR A 346 -0.81 14.23 -2.29
CA TYR A 346 -1.67 15.20 -1.61
C TYR A 346 -2.89 14.53 -0.97
N ASP A 347 -3.59 13.67 -1.71
CA ASP A 347 -4.77 12.97 -1.21
C ASP A 347 -4.45 12.07 -0.01
N ILE A 348 -3.29 11.43 -0.03
CA ILE A 348 -2.82 10.60 1.08
C ILE A 348 -2.49 11.47 2.29
N GLY A 349 -1.80 12.60 2.08
CA GLY A 349 -1.48 13.56 3.13
C GLY A 349 -2.73 14.11 3.81
N LEU A 350 -3.74 14.50 3.03
CA LEU A 350 -5.05 14.94 3.53
C LEU A 350 -5.78 13.84 4.30
N LEU A 351 -5.86 12.64 3.72
CA LEU A 351 -6.57 11.53 4.33
C LEU A 351 -5.95 11.17 5.68
N MET A 352 -4.62 11.06 5.74
CA MET A 352 -3.91 10.80 6.98
C MET A 352 -4.10 11.93 8.01
N SER A 353 -4.13 13.18 7.55
CA SER A 353 -4.42 14.35 8.40
C SER A 353 -5.81 14.26 9.02
N MET A 354 -6.84 13.97 8.21
CA MET A 354 -8.23 13.89 8.68
C MET A 354 -8.49 12.67 9.54
N ILE A 355 -7.82 11.54 9.25
CA ILE A 355 -7.85 10.38 10.13
C ILE A 355 -7.25 10.72 11.49
N LEU A 356 -6.07 11.34 11.54
CA LEU A 356 -5.46 11.68 12.84
C LEU A 356 -6.30 12.73 13.57
N GLN A 357 -6.85 13.72 12.85
CA GLN A 357 -7.74 14.73 13.40
C GLN A 357 -8.98 14.12 14.08
N SER A 358 -9.62 13.13 13.46
CA SER A 358 -10.83 12.50 14.02
C SER A 358 -10.54 11.76 15.33
N GLN A 359 -9.29 11.32 15.50
CA GLN A 359 -8.81 10.63 16.70
C GLN A 359 -8.33 11.60 17.80
N CYS A 360 -8.13 12.88 17.50
CA CYS A 360 -7.63 13.87 18.47
C CYS A 360 -8.75 14.73 19.08
N LYS A 361 -8.62 15.09 20.36
CA LYS A 361 -9.59 15.95 21.05
C LYS A 361 -9.20 17.42 21.05
N ASN A 362 -7.93 17.75 21.28
CA ASN A 362 -7.38 19.10 21.19
C ASN A 362 -6.46 19.20 19.95
N VAL A 363 -7.02 19.63 18.82
CA VAL A 363 -6.31 19.60 17.53
C VAL A 363 -6.63 20.82 16.67
N ILE A 364 -5.58 21.36 16.05
CA ILE A 364 -5.66 22.37 15.01
C ILE A 364 -5.16 21.74 13.72
N THR A 365 -5.99 21.80 12.69
CA THR A 365 -5.64 21.35 11.35
C THR A 365 -5.37 22.54 10.44
N GLY A 366 -4.49 22.37 9.46
CA GLY A 366 -4.28 23.35 8.40
C GLY A 366 -3.48 22.80 7.24
N MET A 367 -3.34 23.62 6.21
CA MET A 367 -2.59 23.33 4.99
C MET A 367 -1.44 24.31 4.82
N PHE A 368 -0.31 23.84 4.29
CA PHE A 368 0.82 24.70 3.96
C PHE A 368 1.29 24.53 2.51
N GLY A 369 1.75 25.64 1.95
CA GLY A 369 2.32 25.78 0.62
C GLY A 369 3.34 26.92 0.59
N ASP A 370 3.03 27.98 -0.16
CA ASP A 370 3.63 29.32 -0.04
C ASP A 370 3.29 29.96 1.31
N LEU A 371 2.07 29.70 1.80
CA LEU A 371 1.52 30.20 3.07
C LEU A 371 1.13 29.05 4.01
N TRP A 372 0.93 29.34 5.29
CA TRP A 372 0.27 28.43 6.24
C TRP A 372 -1.14 28.94 6.54
N LYS A 373 -2.14 28.06 6.45
CA LYS A 373 -3.53 28.39 6.78
C LYS A 373 -4.12 27.35 7.71
N ARG A 374 -4.54 27.78 8.90
CA ARG A 374 -5.37 26.98 9.81
C ARG A 374 -6.76 26.80 9.18
N VAL A 375 -7.21 25.55 9.10
CA VAL A 375 -8.50 25.14 8.52
C VAL A 375 -9.20 24.24 9.52
N PRO A 376 -10.09 24.78 10.38
CA PRO A 376 -10.83 23.97 11.33
C PRO A 376 -11.83 23.06 10.61
N MET A 377 -11.90 21.80 11.02
CA MET A 377 -12.81 20.81 10.45
C MET A 377 -13.61 20.10 11.54
N PRO A 378 -14.86 19.69 11.27
CA PRO A 378 -15.60 18.77 12.12
C PRO A 378 -14.79 17.49 12.36
N LYS A 379 -14.93 16.86 13.53
CA LYS A 379 -14.26 15.57 13.82
C LYS A 379 -14.90 14.38 13.12
N SER A 380 -16.13 14.53 12.63
CA SER A 380 -16.89 13.50 11.93
C SER A 380 -16.87 13.72 10.41
N GLY A 381 -16.85 12.61 9.67
CA GLY A 381 -16.83 12.58 8.21
C GLY A 381 -15.42 12.78 7.64
N ILE A 382 -14.59 11.74 7.73
CA ILE A 382 -13.20 11.77 7.25
C ILE A 382 -13.18 12.02 5.74
N LEU A 383 -13.95 11.25 4.96
CA LEU A 383 -13.93 11.35 3.50
C LEU A 383 -14.53 12.66 3.02
N ARG A 384 -15.60 13.12 3.67
CA ARG A 384 -16.19 14.45 3.46
C ARG A 384 -15.17 15.55 3.75
N ASN A 385 -14.45 15.49 4.85
CA ASN A 385 -13.45 16.50 5.20
C ASN A 385 -12.30 16.54 4.18
N VAL A 386 -11.83 15.38 3.72
CA VAL A 386 -10.83 15.31 2.64
C VAL A 386 -11.36 15.98 1.37
N ASN A 387 -12.64 15.78 1.03
CA ASN A 387 -13.25 16.43 -0.12
C ASN A 387 -13.37 17.96 0.05
N GLU A 388 -13.72 18.43 1.24
CA GLU A 388 -13.80 19.87 1.51
C GLU A 388 -12.42 20.55 1.43
N TRP A 389 -11.34 19.85 1.83
CA TRP A 389 -9.98 20.36 1.63
C TRP A 389 -9.58 20.40 0.16
N TYR A 390 -10.02 19.40 -0.61
CA TYR A 390 -9.76 19.38 -2.05
C TYR A 390 -10.31 20.62 -2.76
N LYS A 391 -11.48 21.13 -2.33
CA LYS A 391 -12.06 22.38 -2.89
C LYS A 391 -11.26 23.64 -2.56
N ARG A 392 -10.36 23.57 -1.57
CA ARG A 392 -9.48 24.66 -1.11
C ARG A 392 -8.07 24.54 -1.65
N GLU A 393 -7.84 23.57 -2.54
CA GLU A 393 -6.58 23.44 -3.26
C GLU A 393 -6.23 24.77 -3.95
N GLY A 394 -5.01 25.26 -3.73
CA GLY A 394 -4.52 26.54 -4.26
C GLY A 394 -4.64 27.74 -3.32
N GLU A 395 -5.37 27.66 -2.20
CA GLU A 395 -5.53 28.78 -1.26
C GLU A 395 -4.21 29.24 -0.62
N VAL A 396 -3.20 28.37 -0.56
CA VAL A 396 -1.91 28.65 0.07
C VAL A 396 -0.72 28.51 -0.86
N GLY A 397 -0.95 28.43 -2.18
CA GLY A 397 0.12 28.25 -3.18
C GLY A 397 0.81 26.87 -3.12
N TYR A 398 1.91 26.70 -3.86
CA TYR A 398 2.48 25.38 -4.17
C TYR A 398 3.96 25.18 -3.79
N SER A 399 4.59 26.12 -3.07
CA SER A 399 5.90 25.90 -2.43
C SER A 399 5.79 24.96 -1.23
N THR A 400 6.93 24.59 -0.63
CA THR A 400 6.97 23.60 0.46
C THR A 400 7.50 24.24 1.76
N ASN A 401 6.91 25.37 2.17
CA ASN A 401 7.36 26.17 3.32
C ASN A 401 6.83 25.63 4.66
N GLY A 402 7.20 24.39 5.02
CA GLY A 402 6.76 23.76 6.28
C GLY A 402 7.19 24.51 7.55
N TYR A 403 8.19 25.40 7.46
CA TYR A 403 8.63 26.25 8.56
C TYR A 403 7.54 27.24 9.04
N LEU A 404 6.61 27.62 8.16
CA LEU A 404 5.52 28.57 8.46
C LEU A 404 4.58 28.07 9.55
N VAL A 405 4.43 26.75 9.69
CA VAL A 405 3.64 26.12 10.75
C VAL A 405 4.22 26.45 12.12
N ILE A 406 5.55 26.44 12.24
CA ILE A 406 6.25 26.72 13.49
C ILE A 406 6.30 28.23 13.74
N GLU A 407 6.47 29.04 12.70
CA GLU A 407 6.43 30.50 12.80
C GLU A 407 5.07 31.02 13.28
N ASP A 408 3.97 30.41 12.82
CA ASP A 408 2.62 30.72 13.29
C ASP A 408 2.44 30.42 14.79
N LEU A 409 3.00 29.32 15.31
CA LEU A 409 2.99 29.03 16.74
C LEU A 409 3.78 30.06 17.55
N ILE A 410 4.97 30.41 17.07
CA ILE A 410 5.85 31.38 17.76
C ILE A 410 5.22 32.76 17.79
N SER A 411 4.72 33.24 16.65
CA SER A 411 4.10 34.57 16.53
C SER A 411 2.87 34.70 17.42
N ARG A 412 2.07 33.63 17.55
CA ARG A 412 0.91 33.56 18.45
C ARG A 412 1.27 33.26 19.91
N LYS A 413 2.54 32.97 20.22
CA LYS A 413 3.00 32.48 21.54
C LYS A 413 2.20 31.27 22.02
N GLU A 414 1.78 30.42 21.07
CA GLU A 414 0.96 29.25 21.33
C GLU A 414 1.85 28.03 21.58
N LYS A 415 1.53 27.27 22.63
CA LYS A 415 2.22 26.02 22.94
C LYS A 415 1.50 24.87 22.27
N ALA A 416 2.26 24.00 21.61
CA ALA A 416 1.80 22.74 21.04
C ALA A 416 2.67 21.59 21.57
N ASP A 417 2.04 20.51 22.03
CA ASP A 417 2.75 19.32 22.49
C ASP A 417 3.27 18.48 21.32
N LYS A 418 2.58 18.55 20.17
CA LYS A 418 2.92 17.80 18.95
C LYS A 418 2.64 18.60 17.69
N VAL A 419 3.57 18.53 16.74
CA VAL A 419 3.40 19.05 15.37
C VAL A 419 3.58 17.89 14.40
N MET A 420 2.55 17.61 13.62
CA MET A 420 2.47 16.50 12.66
C MET A 420 2.41 17.08 11.25
N LEU A 421 3.50 16.94 10.50
CA LEU A 421 3.60 17.39 9.10
C LEU A 421 3.42 16.18 8.16
N PHE A 422 2.42 16.23 7.29
CA PHE A 422 2.20 15.22 6.25
C PHE A 422 2.73 15.75 4.92
N THR A 423 3.98 15.39 4.60
CA THR A 423 4.79 15.94 3.50
C THR A 423 5.69 14.86 2.88
N ASP A 424 6.20 15.10 1.68
CA ASP A 424 7.28 14.33 1.06
C ASP A 424 8.69 14.68 1.61
N THR A 425 8.75 15.59 2.60
CA THR A 425 9.95 16.08 3.30
C THR A 425 10.90 16.93 2.43
N GLN A 426 10.48 17.37 1.25
CA GLN A 426 11.19 18.37 0.45
C GLN A 426 10.95 19.79 0.98
N LEU A 427 11.04 19.96 2.30
CA LEU A 427 10.85 21.25 2.95
C LEU A 427 12.00 22.20 2.58
N TRP A 428 11.68 23.45 2.26
CA TRP A 428 12.66 24.50 2.00
C TRP A 428 12.11 25.89 2.36
N ASN A 429 12.87 26.94 2.03
CA ASN A 429 12.45 28.32 2.23
C ASN A 429 12.47 29.06 0.89
N SER A 430 11.31 29.16 0.25
CA SER A 430 11.17 29.88 -1.02
C SER A 430 11.32 31.40 -0.88
N ASN A 431 11.18 31.92 0.33
CA ASN A 431 11.17 33.36 0.61
C ASN A 431 12.55 33.92 0.97
N TRP A 432 13.60 33.09 1.02
CA TRP A 432 14.98 33.46 1.33
C TRP A 432 15.16 34.27 2.63
N THR A 433 14.18 34.22 3.53
CA THR A 433 14.19 34.90 4.82
C THR A 433 15.20 34.25 5.78
N LYS A 434 15.80 35.04 6.69
CA LYS A 434 16.60 34.51 7.80
C LYS A 434 15.69 33.75 8.76
N ILE A 435 15.57 32.44 8.57
CA ILE A 435 14.82 31.55 9.46
C ILE A 435 15.52 31.46 10.82
N LEU A 436 14.81 31.80 11.89
CA LEU A 436 15.25 31.62 13.28
C LEU A 436 15.21 30.15 13.75
N LEU A 437 14.35 29.32 13.16
CA LEU A 437 14.18 27.90 13.47
C LEU A 437 14.11 27.04 12.20
N LYS A 438 15.22 26.37 11.88
CA LYS A 438 15.24 25.40 10.77
C LYS A 438 14.46 24.18 11.23
N ILE A 439 13.40 23.79 10.50
CA ILE A 439 12.91 22.42 10.51
C ILE A 439 13.83 21.68 9.52
N PRO A 440 14.90 21.02 9.95
CA PRO A 440 15.69 20.22 9.04
C PRO A 440 14.79 19.14 8.45
N GLY A 441 14.70 19.10 7.12
CA GLY A 441 14.15 17.94 6.43
C GLY A 441 14.98 16.69 6.73
N ILE A 442 14.48 15.53 6.37
CA ILE A 442 15.29 14.32 6.31
C ILE A 442 15.73 14.16 4.86
N VAL A 443 17.02 13.85 4.61
CA VAL A 443 17.45 13.58 3.23
C VAL A 443 16.87 12.24 2.79
N ILE A 444 15.75 12.31 2.07
CA ILE A 444 15.32 11.22 1.20
C ILE A 444 15.93 11.51 -0.16
N LYS A 445 17.10 10.92 -0.46
CA LYS A 445 17.62 10.94 -1.84
C LYS A 445 16.56 10.29 -2.73
N LYS A 446 16.21 10.90 -3.87
CA LYS A 446 15.29 10.27 -4.83
C LYS A 446 15.96 9.10 -5.52
#